data_AF-A0A3S4K899-F1
#
_entry.id   AF-A0A3S4K899-F1
#
_cell.length_a   1.000
_cell.length_b   1.000
_cell.length_c   1.000
_cell.angle_alpha   90.00
_cell.angle_beta   90.00
_cell.angle_gamma   90.00
#
_symmetry.space_group_name_H-M   'P 1'
#
loop_
_entity.id
_entity.type
_entity.pdbx_description
1 polymer ?
#
loop_
_entity_poly.entity_id
_entity_poly.type
_entity_poly.pdbx_seq_one_letter_code
_entity_poly.pdbx_strand_id
1 'polypeptide(L)' 'MREYNTITPMSPSDIIVGLYNDTIKLNLHFEWTNKNNITLSNNQTSFTSGYSVTVTPAASNAKVNVSCGGRRFSDD' A
#
# COMPACT_ATOMS: atom_id res chain seq x y z
N MET A 1 -19.88 -23.30 -17.05
CA MET A 1 -18.56 -23.35 -16.38
C MET A 1 -18.66 -22.46 -15.15
N ARG A 2 -18.11 -22.85 -13.99
CA ARG A 2 -18.08 -21.95 -12.82
C ARG A 2 -16.87 -21.04 -12.98
N GLU A 3 -17.09 -19.74 -13.13
CA GLU A 3 -16.02 -18.76 -13.16
C GLU A 3 -15.60 -18.46 -11.72
N TYR A 4 -14.39 -18.90 -11.36
CA TYR A 4 -13.78 -18.55 -10.09
C TYR A 4 -12.97 -17.27 -10.30
N ASN A 5 -13.34 -16.21 -9.59
CA ASN A 5 -12.54 -15.00 -9.60
C ASN A 5 -11.30 -15.21 -8.73
N THR A 6 -10.13 -14.82 -9.24
CA THR A 6 -8.87 -14.93 -8.52
C THR A 6 -8.35 -13.55 -8.16
N ILE A 7 -8.05 -13.32 -6.89
CA ILE A 7 -7.31 -12.14 -6.43
C ILE A 7 -5.83 -12.47 -6.46
N THR A 8 -5.07 -11.69 -7.23
CA THR A 8 -3.61 -11.78 -7.25
C THR A 8 -3.05 -10.79 -6.23
N PRO A 9 -2.16 -11.21 -5.32
CA PRO A 9 -1.51 -10.30 -4.37
C PRO A 9 -0.81 -9.16 -5.10
N MET A 10 -0.89 -7.96 -4.53
CA MET A 10 -0.14 -6.83 -5.06
C MET A 10 1.36 -7.01 -4.80
N SER A 11 2.19 -6.58 -5.75
CA SER A 11 3.63 -6.52 -5.53
C SER A 11 3.96 -5.61 -4.34
N PRO A 12 5.07 -5.88 -3.62
CA PRO A 12 5.50 -5.02 -2.54
C PRO A 12 5.66 -3.56 -3.00
N SER A 13 5.36 -2.63 -2.10
CA SER A 13 5.39 -1.20 -2.39
C SER A 13 6.14 -0.44 -1.30
N ASP A 14 7.01 0.48 -1.71
CA ASP A 14 7.76 1.34 -0.80
C ASP A 14 7.19 2.76 -0.82
N ILE A 15 7.01 3.34 0.38
CA ILE A 15 6.62 4.74 0.56
C ILE A 15 7.68 5.43 1.41
N ILE A 16 8.22 6.54 0.91
CA ILE A 16 9.10 7.41 1.70
C ILE A 16 8.28 8.53 2.33
N VAL A 17 8.33 8.62 3.66
CA VAL A 17 7.67 9.69 4.43
C VAL A 17 8.72 10.57 5.10
N GLY A 18 8.58 11.88 4.94
CA GLY A 18 9.35 12.90 5.66
C GLY A 18 8.59 13.41 6.87
N LEU A 19 9.25 13.51 8.02
CA LEU A 19 8.74 14.06 9.27
C LEU A 19 9.66 15.18 9.75
N TYR A 20 9.11 16.12 10.54
CA TYR A 20 9.87 17.24 11.11
C TYR A 20 10.64 18.03 10.04
N ASN A 21 9.93 18.57 9.04
CA ASN A 21 10.53 19.31 7.92
C ASN A 21 11.63 18.51 7.19
N ASP A 22 11.33 17.25 6.86
CA ASP A 22 12.22 16.29 6.20
C ASP A 22 13.52 15.93 6.94
N THR A 23 13.64 16.30 8.22
CA THR A 23 14.80 15.95 9.06
C THR A 23 14.85 14.45 9.35
N ILE A 24 13.68 13.80 9.47
CA ILE A 24 13.57 12.35 9.60
C ILE A 24 12.89 11.80 8.35
N LYS A 25 13.52 10.83 7.69
CA LYS A 25 12.93 10.11 6.56
C LYS A 25 12.80 8.64 6.88
N LEU A 26 11.62 8.08 6.65
CA LEU A 26 11.33 6.67 6.86
C LEU A 26 10.94 6.03 5.53
N ASN A 27 11.44 4.83 5.27
CA ASN A 27 10.90 3.95 4.25
C ASN A 27 9.89 3.00 4.91
N LEU A 28 8.67 2.99 4.36
CA LEU A 28 7.59 2.11 4.73
C LEU A 28 7.42 1.09 3.61
N HIS A 29 7.85 -0.15 3.88
CA HIS A 29 7.71 -1.26 2.94
C HIS A 29 6.44 -2.04 3.24
N PHE A 30 5.50 -2.07 2.30
CA PHE A 30 4.23 -2.79 2.40
C PHE A 30 4.31 -4.08 1.60
N GLU A 31 3.96 -5.19 2.24
CA GLU A 31 3.91 -6.49 1.59
C GLU A 31 2.70 -7.31 2.09
N TRP A 32 2.05 -8.04 1.19
CA TRP A 32 1.03 -9.01 1.57
C TRP A 32 1.68 -10.14 2.37
N THR A 33 1.13 -10.47 3.54
CA THR A 33 1.65 -11.58 4.36
C THR A 33 1.47 -12.92 3.64
N ASN A 34 0.34 -13.10 2.95
CA ASN A 34 0.12 -14.24 2.07
C ASN A 34 0.40 -13.83 0.61
N LYS A 35 1.40 -14.47 0.00
CA LYS A 35 1.85 -14.18 -1.37
C LYS A 35 1.20 -15.07 -2.43
N ASN A 36 0.28 -15.96 -2.03
CA ASN A 36 -0.44 -16.83 -2.97
C ASN A 36 -1.72 -16.15 -3.48
N ASN A 37 -2.15 -16.56 -4.69
CA ASN A 37 -3.45 -16.17 -5.23
C ASN A 37 -4.59 -16.66 -4.34
N ILE A 38 -5.61 -15.83 -4.16
CA ILE A 38 -6.83 -16.17 -3.44
C ILE A 38 -7.93 -16.47 -4.45
N THR A 39 -8.40 -17.71 -4.46
CA THR A 39 -9.55 -18.11 -5.29
C THR A 39 -10.84 -17.81 -4.53
N LEU A 40 -11.70 -16.99 -5.13
CA LEU A 40 -13.02 -16.68 -4.61
C LEU A 40 -14.05 -17.72 -5.04
N SER A 41 -14.96 -18.06 -4.13
CA SER A 41 -16.11 -18.90 -4.45
C SER A 41 -17.17 -18.14 -5.27
N ASN A 42 -18.11 -18.86 -5.90
CA ASN A 42 -19.16 -18.24 -6.70
C ASN A 42 -19.96 -17.22 -5.87
N ASN A 43 -20.17 -16.03 -6.44
CA ASN A 43 -20.90 -14.90 -5.84
C ASN A 43 -20.24 -14.31 -4.58
N GLN A 44 -19.01 -14.70 -4.24
CA GLN A 44 -18.24 -14.05 -3.18
C GLN A 44 -17.73 -12.70 -3.67
N THR A 45 -18.11 -11.63 -2.95
CA THR A 45 -17.79 -10.23 -3.30
C THR A 45 -16.71 -9.61 -2.40
N SER A 46 -16.24 -10.33 -1.38
CA SER A 46 -15.23 -9.85 -0.44
C SER A 46 -14.19 -10.92 -0.11
N PHE A 47 -13.00 -10.47 0.30
CA PHE A 47 -11.91 -11.31 0.75
C PHE A 47 -11.12 -10.59 1.85
N THR A 48 -10.41 -11.35 2.67
CA THR A 48 -9.53 -10.83 3.71
C THR A 48 -8.10 -11.23 3.39
N SER A 49 -7.17 -10.29 3.49
CA SER A 49 -5.73 -10.56 3.44
C SER A 49 -4.99 -9.67 4.42
N GLY A 50 -3.93 -10.22 5.02
CA GLY A 50 -3.05 -9.50 5.93
C GLY A 50 -1.88 -8.84 5.19
N TYR A 51 -1.34 -7.79 5.78
CA TYR A 51 -0.18 -7.06 5.28
C TYR A 51 0.83 -6.82 6.39
N SER A 52 2.12 -6.90 6.07
CA SER A 52 3.19 -6.41 6.92
C SER A 52 3.68 -5.06 6.44
N VAL A 53 3.98 -4.18 7.40
CA VAL A 53 4.64 -2.89 7.15
C VAL A 53 5.97 -2.90 7.88
N THR A 54 7.06 -2.83 7.13
CA THR A 54 8.41 -2.71 7.69
C THR A 54 8.86 -1.27 7.64
N VAL A 55 9.28 -0.73 8.78
CA VAL A 55 9.73 0.67 8.93
C VAL A 55 11.23 0.68 9.08
N THR A 56 11.90 1.43 8.19
CA THR A 56 13.36 1.61 8.23
C THR A 56 13.73 3.07 7.99
N PRO A 57 14.90 3.54 8.45
CA PRO A 57 15.42 4.84 8.02
C PRO A 57 15.57 4.86 6.50
N ALA A 58 15.11 5.94 5.86
CA ALA A 58 15.38 6.17 4.44
C ALA A 58 16.69 6.97 4.27
N ALA A 59 17.35 6.80 3.13
CA ALA A 59 18.53 7.57 2.79
C ALA A 59 18.23 9.09 2.82
N SER A 60 19.20 9.91 3.24
CA SER A 60 19.01 11.36 3.39
C SER A 60 18.61 12.07 2.08
N ASN A 61 19.03 11.53 0.92
CA ASN A 61 18.66 12.01 -0.41
C ASN A 61 17.35 11.40 -0.95
N ALA A 62 16.66 10.54 -0.20
CA ALA A 62 15.39 9.97 -0.63
C ALA A 62 14.36 11.09 -0.83
N LYS A 63 13.66 11.04 -1.97
CA LYS A 63 12.60 12.01 -2.31
C LYS A 63 11.28 11.50 -1.74
N VAL A 64 10.66 12.33 -0.92
CA VAL A 64 9.29 12.14 -0.45
C VAL A 64 8.37 12.55 -1.60
N ASN A 65 7.58 11.63 -2.14
CA ASN A 65 6.59 11.94 -3.17
C ASN A 65 5.19 11.83 -2.56
N VAL A 66 4.67 12.93 -2.03
CA VAL A 66 3.28 13.02 -1.58
C VAL A 66 2.43 13.54 -2.73
N SER A 67 1.80 12.66 -3.50
CA SER A 67 0.73 13.07 -4.40
C SER A 67 -0.60 12.98 -3.66
N CYS A 68 -1.04 14.08 -3.03
CA CYS A 68 -2.45 14.23 -2.69
C CYS A 68 -3.16 14.67 -3.98
N GLY A 69 -3.97 13.79 -4.58
CA GLY A 69 -4.83 14.17 -5.70
C GLY A 69 -5.64 15.39 -5.27
N GLY A 70 -5.44 16.52 -5.96
CA GLY A 70 -5.95 17.82 -5.53
C GLY A 70 -7.46 17.87 -5.46
N ARG A 71 -8.05 17.61 -4.29
CA ARG A 71 -9.36 18.14 -3.93
C ARG A 71 -9.11 19.35 -3.05
N ARG A 72 -9.39 20.54 -3.62
CA ARG A 72 -9.59 21.76 -2.84
C ARG A 72 -10.74 21.50 -1.86
N PHE A 73 -10.49 21.65 -0.57
CA PHE A 73 -11.57 21.93 0.37
C PHE A 73 -11.90 23.41 0.18
N SER A 74 -13.07 23.69 -0.39
CA SER A 74 -13.69 25.00 -0.28
C SER A 74 -14.44 25.01 1.05
N ASP A 75 -14.02 25.88 1.97
CA ASP A 75 -14.83 26.22 3.14
C ASP A 75 -15.94 27.16 2.65
N ASP A 76 -17.18 26.67 2.68
CA ASP A 76 -18.40 27.52 2.68
C ASP A 76 -18.72 27.94 4.12
#